data_AF-A0A151RJT9-F1
#
_entry.id   AF-A0A151RJT9-F1
#
_cell.length_a   1.000
_cell.length_b   1.000
_cell.length_c   1.000
_cell.angle_alpha   90.00
_cell.angle_beta   90.00
_cell.angle_gamma   90.00
#
_symmetry.space_group_name_H-M   'P 1'
#
loop_
_entity.id
_entity.type
_entity.pdbx_description
1 polymer ?
#
loop_
_entity_poly.entity_id
_entity_poly.type
_entity_poly.pdbx_seq_one_letter_code
_entity_poly.pdbx_strand_id
1 'polypeptide(L)' 'MFFDKASNIMGHGIRAVLISSQGKHIPVTARLDFECTNNMAEYEACILGLQAALDNEVTKLEVYDDSALVIYQL' A
#
# COMPACT_ATOMS: atom_id res chain seq x y z
N MET A 1 -3.65 -3.71 -7.19
CA MET A 1 -3.00 -2.85 -6.20
C MET A 1 -1.57 -3.30 -6.04
N PHE A 2 -0.65 -2.36 -6.06
CA PHE A 2 0.73 -2.57 -5.62
C PHE A 2 0.94 -1.69 -4.39
N PHE A 3 1.69 -2.16 -3.41
CA PHE A 3 2.08 -1.36 -2.26
C PHE A 3 3.54 -1.63 -1.93
N ASP A 4 4.14 -0.71 -1.18
CA ASP A 4 5.54 -0.79 -0.76
C ASP A 4 5.78 0.25 0.34
N LYS A 5 6.85 0.06 1.10
CA LYS A 5 7.44 1.13 1.89
C LYS A 5 7.88 2.26 0.96
N ALA A 6 7.88 3.48 1.47
CA ALA A 6 8.53 4.62 0.83
C ALA A 6 9.54 5.23 1.80
N SER A 7 10.78 5.44 1.39
CA SER A 7 11.72 6.20 2.21
C SER A 7 11.45 7.70 2.05
N ASN A 8 11.14 8.39 3.15
CA ASN A 8 11.29 9.84 3.24
C ASN A 8 12.54 10.17 4.06
N ILE A 9 12.81 11.46 4.34
CA ILE A 9 14.00 11.87 5.12
C ILE A 9 14.05 11.17 6.50
N MET A 10 12.89 10.82 7.06
CA MET A 10 12.75 10.10 8.33
C MET A 10 12.59 8.57 8.14
N GLY A 11 12.56 8.05 6.91
CA GLY A 11 12.38 6.62 6.62
C GLY A 11 10.95 6.07 6.83
N HIS A 12 9.96 6.93 7.06
CA HIS A 12 8.60 6.56 7.49
C HIS A 12 7.52 6.75 6.42
N GLY A 13 7.86 6.72 5.14
CA GLY A 13 6.87 6.82 4.07
C GLY A 13 6.26 5.45 3.78
N ILE A 14 5.03 5.46 3.30
CA ILE A 14 4.34 4.30 2.74
C ILE A 14 3.64 4.71 1.45
N ARG A 15 3.47 3.76 0.53
CA ARG A 15 2.80 4.01 -0.75
C ARG A 15 1.98 2.81 -1.20
N ALA A 16 0.89 3.09 -1.89
CA ALA A 16 0.17 2.12 -2.68
C ALA A 16 -0.27 2.74 -4.01
N VAL A 17 -0.52 1.90 -5.01
CA VAL A 17 -0.99 2.29 -6.33
C VAL A 17 -2.13 1.37 -6.73
N LEU A 18 -3.29 1.97 -6.96
CA LEU A 18 -4.41 1.30 -7.62
C LEU A 18 -4.26 1.50 -9.12
N ILE A 19 -4.47 0.41 -9.86
CA ILE A 19 -4.49 0.43 -11.32
C ILE A 19 -5.85 -0.08 -11.74
N SER A 20 -6.62 0.74 -12.45
CA SER A 20 -7.90 0.31 -13.00
C SER A 20 -7.71 -0.61 -14.20
N SER A 21 -8.76 -1.35 -14.59
CA SER A 21 -8.76 -2.14 -15.82
C SER A 21 -8.53 -1.32 -17.10
N GLN A 22 -8.76 0.00 -17.04
CA GLN A 22 -8.50 0.94 -18.13
C GLN A 22 -7.05 1.48 -18.10
N GLY A 23 -6.21 1.01 -17.18
CA GLY A 23 -4.84 1.47 -17.02
C GLY A 23 -4.71 2.82 -16.31
N LYS A 24 -5.75 3.31 -15.61
CA LYS A 24 -5.63 4.53 -14.80
C LYS A 24 -4.88 4.21 -13.52
N HIS A 25 -3.81 4.95 -13.25
CA HIS A 25 -3.04 4.85 -12.01
C HIS A 25 -3.55 5.86 -10.98
N ILE A 26 -3.79 5.40 -9.76
CA ILE A 26 -4.19 6.23 -8.62
C ILE A 26 -3.15 5.96 -7.51
N PRO A 27 -2.08 6.77 -7.43
CA PRO A 27 -1.09 6.65 -6.37
C PRO A 27 -1.64 7.25 -5.07
N VAL A 28 -1.40 6.56 -3.96
CA VAL A 28 -1.66 7.03 -2.60
C VAL A 28 -0.40 6.87 -1.77
N THR A 29 -0.11 7.89 -0.96
CA THR A 29 1.09 7.94 -0.12
C THR A 29 0.75 8.54 1.22
N ALA A 30 1.34 8.03 2.27
CA ALA A 30 1.23 8.61 3.60
C ALA A 30 2.58 8.59 4.32
N ARG A 31 2.68 9.35 5.41
CA ARG A 31 3.78 9.28 6.34
C ARG A 31 3.26 8.67 7.64
N LEU A 32 4.01 7.72 8.18
CA LEU A 32 3.79 7.21 9.52
C LEU A 32 4.42 8.19 10.52
N ASP A 33 3.63 8.65 11.48
CA ASP A 33 4.08 9.53 12.56
C ASP A 33 4.49 8.71 13.82
N PHE A 34 4.90 7.45 13.61
CA PHE A 34 5.36 6.53 14.65
C PHE A 34 6.51 5.67 14.15
N GLU A 35 7.29 5.12 15.08
CA GLU A 35 8.37 4.17 14.78
C GLU A 35 7.79 2.85 14.26
N CYS A 36 8.22 2.43 13.08
CA CYS A 36 7.75 1.21 12.43
C CYS A 36 8.90 0.29 12.01
N THR A 37 8.71 -1.02 12.18
CA THR A 37 9.57 -2.01 11.49
C THR A 37 9.23 -2.04 9.99
N ASN A 38 10.08 -2.67 9.17
CA ASN A 38 9.79 -2.79 7.73
C ASN A 38 8.46 -3.51 7.46
N ASN A 39 8.22 -4.64 8.13
CA ASN A 39 6.98 -5.39 7.95
C ASN A 39 5.76 -4.56 8.38
N MET A 40 5.86 -3.79 9.47
CA MET A 40 4.79 -2.88 9.87
C MET A 40 4.51 -1.82 8.79
N ALA A 41 5.56 -1.24 8.20
CA ALA A 41 5.40 -0.27 7.11
C ALA A 41 4.72 -0.89 5.87
N GLU A 42 5.05 -2.13 5.52
CA GLU A 42 4.39 -2.85 4.43
C GLU A 42 2.89 -3.10 4.74
N TYR A 43 2.57 -3.52 5.96
CA TYR A 43 1.17 -3.67 6.39
C TYR A 43 0.40 -2.35 6.33
N GLU A 44 0.98 -1.26 6.81
CA GLU A 44 0.36 0.07 6.74
C GLU A 44 0.19 0.55 5.29
N ALA A 45 1.16 0.26 4.42
CA ALA A 45 1.04 0.53 2.99
C ALA A 45 -0.12 -0.26 2.34
N CYS A 46 -0.29 -1.53 2.71
CA CYS A 46 -1.41 -2.35 2.28
C CYS A 46 -2.76 -1.77 2.74
N ILE A 47 -2.87 -1.42 4.03
CA ILE A 47 -4.09 -0.82 4.61
C ILE A 47 -4.44 0.49 3.92
N LEU A 48 -3.45 1.36 3.68
CA LEU A 48 -3.64 2.62 2.94
C LEU A 48 -4.20 2.37 1.54
N GLY A 49 -3.66 1.38 0.83
CA GLY A 49 -4.15 0.99 -0.49
C GLY A 49 -5.56 0.40 -0.47
N LEU A 50 -5.89 -0.41 0.54
CA LEU A 50 -7.25 -0.95 0.74
C LEU A 50 -8.25 0.16 1.02
N GLN A 51 -7.91 1.13 1.87
CA GLN A 51 -8.76 2.30 2.12
C GLN A 51 -9.02 3.07 0.81
N ALA A 52 -7.97 3.32 0.02
CA ALA A 52 -8.13 3.96 -1.28
C ALA A 52 -9.01 3.14 -2.23
N ALA A 53 -8.94 1.80 -2.18
CA ALA A 53 -9.78 0.95 -3.01
C ALA A 53 -11.26 1.06 -2.62
N LEU A 54 -11.55 1.10 -1.32
CA LEU A 54 -12.91 1.33 -0.79
C LEU A 54 -13.42 2.72 -1.18
N ASP A 55 -12.61 3.76 -1.04
CA ASP A 55 -12.97 5.13 -1.42
C ASP A 55 -13.23 5.28 -2.93
N ASN A 56 -12.68 4.38 -3.74
CA ASN A 56 -12.92 4.31 -5.19
C ASN A 56 -13.96 3.23 -5.58
N GLU A 57 -14.73 2.71 -4.61
CA GLU A 57 -15.80 1.73 -4.81
C GLU A 57 -15.36 0.47 -5.59
N VAL A 58 -14.10 0.06 -5.38
CA VAL A 58 -13.53 -1.12 -6.06
C VAL A 58 -14.18 -2.39 -5.50
N THR A 59 -14.87 -3.14 -6.34
CA THR A 59 -15.57 -4.39 -5.95
C THR A 59 -14.74 -5.66 -6.13
N LYS A 60 -13.69 -5.60 -6.95
CA LYS A 60 -12.72 -6.69 -7.14
C LYS A 60 -11.31 -6.10 -7.17
N LEU A 61 -10.45 -6.58 -6.26
CA LEU A 61 -9.08 -6.11 -6.12
C LEU A 61 -8.12 -7.29 -6.21
N GLU A 62 -7.11 -7.17 -7.07
CA GLU A 62 -5.94 -8.05 -7.08
C GLU A 62 -4.79 -7.30 -6.41
N VAL A 63 -4.13 -7.94 -5.46
CA VAL A 63 -3.08 -7.34 -4.63
C VAL A 63 -1.76 -8.01 -4.94
N TYR A 64 -0.73 -7.20 -5.18
CA TYR A 64 0.62 -7.63 -5.51
C TYR A 64 1.60 -6.91 -4.59
N ASP A 65 2.59 -7.64 -4.11
CA ASP A 65 3.63 -7.19 -3.21
C ASP A 65 4.88 -8.05 -3.41
N ASP A 66 6.05 -7.57 -2.99
CA ASP A 66 7.30 -8.33 -3.04
C ASP A 66 7.64 -9.03 -1.71
N SER A 67 6.92 -8.70 -0.63
CA SER A 67 7.06 -9.36 0.67
C SER A 67 6.24 -10.65 0.71
N ALA A 68 6.93 -11.78 0.55
CA ALA A 68 6.31 -13.10 0.69
C ALA A 68 5.60 -13.25 2.05
N LEU A 69 6.15 -12.65 3.11
CA LEU A 69 5.55 -12.71 4.43
C LEU A 69 4.17 -12.05 4.46
N VAL A 70 4.06 -10.83 3.94
CA VAL A 70 2.79 -10.07 3.94
C VAL A 70 1.77 -10.77 3.05
N ILE A 71 2.18 -11.26 1.87
CA ILE A 71 1.31 -12.02 0.97
C ILE A 71 0.76 -13.30 1.61
N TYR A 72 1.57 -14.06 2.35
CA TYR A 72 1.12 -15.33 2.94
C TYR A 72 0.31 -15.17 4.24
N GLN A 73 0.30 -13.98 4.85
CA GLN A 73 -0.42 -13.70 6.10
C GLN A 73 -1.74 -12.95 5.88
N LEU A 74 -1.96 -12.37 4.69
CA LEU A 74 -3.22 -11.79 4.23
C LEU A 74 -4.22 -12.86 3.78
#